data_AF-A0A353LHU4-F1
#
_entry.id   AF-A0A353LHU4-F1
#
_cell.length_a   1.000
_cell.length_b   1.000
_cell.length_c   1.000
_cell.angle_alpha   90.00
_cell.angle_beta   90.00
_cell.angle_gamma   90.00
#
_symmetry.space_group_name_H-M   'P 1'
#
loop_
_entity.id
_entity.type
_entity.pdbx_description
1 polymer ?
#
loop_
_entity_poly.entity_id
_entity_poly.type
_entity_poly.pdbx_seq_one_letter_code
_entity_poly.pdbx_strand_id
1 'polypeptide(L)'
;NGTSLSSPFVAGLVASLWSVNPSMNRAEVLDIVKRSSDRYNRPDSVYGYGIPDFRKAVRVVLSKLETHEKLVAEDCFSISRTAKNSFEITITEPDFSFDAYTVNVLDESGNLIAKHEFENEKLIVPVQQEVKKANQFIHFVFKSPFTQKTVRFKL
;
A
#
# COMPACT_ATOMS: atom_id res chain seq x y z
N ASN A 1 -13.17 26.53 15.08
CA ASN A 1 -12.94 26.02 13.71
C ASN A 1 -11.75 26.71 13.11
N GLY A 2 -10.58 26.07 13.17
CA GLY A 2 -9.32 26.67 12.74
C GLY A 2 -8.59 25.76 11.76
N THR A 3 -7.98 26.36 10.73
CA THR A 3 -7.07 25.72 9.77
C THR A 3 -5.91 24.99 10.45
N SER A 4 -5.60 25.35 11.71
CA SER A 4 -4.62 24.67 12.57
C SER A 4 -4.96 23.20 12.87
N LEU A 5 -6.23 22.79 12.80
CA LEU A 5 -6.62 21.37 12.91
C LEU A 5 -6.47 20.64 11.56
N SER A 6 -6.77 21.34 10.46
CA SER A 6 -6.71 20.78 9.11
C SER A 6 -5.28 20.52 8.66
N SER A 7 -4.32 21.37 9.05
CA SER A 7 -2.91 21.25 8.68
C SER A 7 -2.26 19.93 9.15
N PRO A 8 -2.24 19.58 10.45
CA PRO A 8 -1.65 18.31 10.92
C PRO A 8 -2.44 17.10 10.42
N PHE A 9 -3.75 17.21 10.23
CA PHE A 9 -4.57 16.14 9.68
C PHE A 9 -4.18 15.79 8.24
N VAL A 10 -4.11 16.80 7.36
CA VAL A 10 -3.68 16.59 5.96
C VAL A 10 -2.23 16.15 5.91
N ALA A 11 -1.34 16.71 6.74
CA ALA A 11 0.05 16.28 6.80
C ALA A 11 0.16 14.78 7.16
N GLY A 12 -0.62 14.31 8.14
CA GLY A 12 -0.70 12.90 8.51
C GLY A 12 -1.18 12.01 7.37
N LEU A 13 -2.27 12.40 6.70
CA LEU A 13 -2.79 11.65 5.55
C LEU A 13 -1.79 11.58 4.39
N VAL A 14 -1.09 12.67 4.09
CA VAL A 14 -0.04 12.70 3.05
C VAL A 14 1.13 11.83 3.45
N ALA A 15 1.55 11.85 4.71
CA ALA A 15 2.61 10.96 5.21
C ALA A 15 2.20 9.48 5.11
N SER A 16 0.95 9.14 5.47
CA SER A 16 0.42 7.77 5.32
C SER A 16 0.28 7.35 3.86
N LEU A 17 -0.07 8.27 2.96
CA LEU A 17 -0.09 7.99 1.52
C LEU A 17 1.33 7.71 1.00
N TRP A 18 2.31 8.52 1.43
CA TRP A 18 3.69 8.37 1.00
C TRP A 18 4.33 7.09 1.53
N SER A 19 3.94 6.61 2.71
CA SER A 19 4.44 5.35 3.27
C SER A 19 4.04 4.11 2.47
N VAL A 20 3.09 4.23 1.53
CA VAL A 20 2.77 3.15 0.57
C VAL A 20 3.93 2.93 -0.39
N ASN A 21 4.58 4.00 -0.85
CA ASN A 21 5.74 3.94 -1.74
C ASN A 21 6.80 5.00 -1.34
N PRO A 22 7.66 4.70 -0.34
CA PRO A 22 8.62 5.66 0.20
C PRO A 22 9.68 6.15 -0.80
N SER A 23 9.91 5.43 -1.91
CA SER A 23 10.87 5.83 -2.94
C SER A 23 10.36 6.95 -3.85
N MET A 24 9.07 7.30 -3.78
CA MET A 24 8.50 8.39 -4.57
C MET A 24 9.06 9.75 -4.17
N ASN A 25 9.20 10.64 -5.14
CA ASN A 25 9.58 12.01 -4.87
C ASN A 25 8.42 12.76 -4.20
N ARG A 26 8.72 13.57 -3.17
CA ARG A 26 7.79 14.50 -2.52
C ARG A 26 6.93 15.28 -3.52
N ALA A 27 7.52 15.77 -4.61
CA ALA A 27 6.82 16.55 -5.61
C ALA A 27 5.72 15.74 -6.31
N GLU A 28 5.98 14.47 -6.61
CA GLU A 28 4.99 13.57 -7.21
C GLU A 28 3.85 13.26 -6.23
N VAL A 29 4.17 13.02 -4.96
CA VAL A 29 3.15 12.76 -3.93
C VAL A 29 2.21 13.96 -3.80
N LEU A 30 2.76 15.17 -3.73
CA LEU A 30 1.94 16.39 -3.66
C LEU A 30 1.12 16.62 -4.93
N ASP A 31 1.66 16.29 -6.11
CA ASP A 31 0.92 16.37 -7.37
C ASP A 31 -0.25 15.38 -7.41
N ILE A 32 -0.05 14.14 -6.97
CA ILE A 32 -1.12 13.12 -6.86
C ILE A 32 -2.22 13.60 -5.93
N VAL A 33 -1.86 14.16 -4.76
CA VAL A 33 -2.84 14.68 -3.80
C VAL A 33 -3.66 15.81 -4.43
N LYS A 34 -3.00 16.79 -5.07
CA LYS A 34 -3.68 17.91 -5.74
C LYS A 34 -4.60 17.44 -6.86
N ARG A 35 -4.13 16.51 -7.72
CA ARG A 35 -4.92 15.92 -8.82
C ARG A 35 -6.10 15.11 -8.34
N SER A 36 -6.02 14.59 -7.12
CA SER A 36 -7.10 13.83 -6.49
C SER A 36 -8.14 14.72 -5.80
N SER A 37 -7.95 16.04 -5.74
CA SER A 37 -8.90 16.97 -5.12
C SER A 37 -10.05 17.34 -6.04
N ASP A 38 -11.22 17.65 -5.44
CA ASP A 38 -12.47 17.95 -6.15
C ASP A 38 -12.42 19.24 -7.00
N ARG A 39 -11.52 20.18 -6.69
CA ARG A 39 -11.36 21.45 -7.44
C ARG A 39 -10.05 21.52 -8.21
N TYR A 40 -9.42 20.39 -8.54
CA TYR A 40 -8.13 20.37 -9.25
C TYR A 40 -8.10 21.27 -10.50
N ASN A 41 -9.14 21.15 -11.34
CA ASN A 41 -9.26 21.91 -12.60
C ASN A 41 -9.75 23.35 -12.42
N ARG A 42 -10.27 23.70 -11.24
CA ARG A 42 -10.88 25.01 -10.96
C ARG A 42 -10.56 25.46 -9.53
N PRO A 43 -9.28 25.65 -9.18
CA PRO A 43 -8.89 26.05 -7.85
C PRO A 43 -9.40 27.46 -7.53
N ASP A 44 -9.62 27.75 -6.26
CA ASP A 44 -10.05 29.07 -5.79
C ASP A 44 -9.22 29.56 -4.61
N SER A 45 -9.39 30.83 -4.24
CA SER A 45 -8.60 31.47 -3.17
C SER A 45 -8.98 31.03 -1.75
N VAL A 46 -10.11 30.34 -1.58
CA VAL A 46 -10.64 29.93 -0.27
C VAL A 46 -10.26 28.47 0.03
N TYR A 47 -10.42 27.57 -0.93
CA TYR A 47 -10.21 26.13 -0.81
C TYR A 47 -8.98 25.62 -1.59
N GLY A 48 -8.32 26.47 -2.38
CA GLY A 48 -7.23 26.03 -3.24
C GLY A 48 -7.71 24.96 -4.22
N TYR A 49 -7.02 23.81 -4.24
CA TYR A 49 -7.42 22.66 -5.05
C TYR A 49 -8.64 21.89 -4.49
N GLY A 50 -9.18 22.29 -3.34
CA GLY A 50 -10.32 21.64 -2.71
C GLY A 50 -9.92 20.52 -1.75
N ILE A 51 -10.87 19.63 -1.45
CA ILE A 51 -10.71 18.51 -0.53
C ILE A 51 -10.11 17.32 -1.30
N PRO A 52 -8.91 16.83 -0.91
CA PRO A 52 -8.31 15.68 -1.57
C PRO A 52 -9.09 14.39 -1.34
N ASP A 53 -9.34 13.64 -2.41
CA ASP A 53 -9.84 12.26 -2.33
C ASP A 53 -8.67 11.29 -2.18
N PHE A 54 -8.38 10.89 -0.95
CA PHE A 54 -7.28 9.96 -0.67
C PHE A 54 -7.51 8.54 -1.21
N ARG A 55 -8.76 8.13 -1.51
CA ARG A 55 -9.00 6.84 -2.18
C ARG A 55 -8.56 6.90 -3.65
N LYS A 56 -8.74 8.03 -4.33
CA LYS A 56 -8.15 8.24 -5.66
C LYS A 56 -6.63 8.28 -5.58
N ALA A 57 -6.09 9.01 -4.60
CA ALA A 57 -4.64 9.15 -4.44
C ALA A 57 -3.94 7.81 -4.19
N VAL A 58 -4.46 6.97 -3.28
CA VAL A 58 -3.89 5.64 -2.97
C VAL A 58 -3.86 4.76 -4.22
N ARG A 59 -4.93 4.74 -5.02
CA ARG A 59 -4.97 3.97 -6.28
C ARG A 59 -3.85 4.37 -7.25
N VAL A 60 -3.59 5.66 -7.38
CA VAL A 60 -2.49 6.16 -8.23
C VAL A 60 -1.13 5.74 -7.66
N VAL A 61 -0.93 5.85 -6.35
CA VAL A 61 0.34 5.45 -5.70
C VAL A 61 0.60 3.95 -5.84
N LEU A 62 -0.40 3.11 -5.61
CA LEU A 62 -0.31 1.66 -5.81
C LEU A 62 0.04 1.32 -7.27
N SER A 63 -0.57 2.02 -8.24
CA SER A 63 -0.28 1.83 -9.66
C SER A 63 1.14 2.22 -10.09
N LYS A 64 1.85 3.00 -9.26
CA LYS A 64 3.24 3.43 -9.48
C LYS A 64 4.27 2.49 -8.83
N LEU A 65 3.85 1.48 -8.06
CA LEU A 65 4.76 0.48 -7.51
C LEU A 65 5.36 -0.39 -8.63
N GLU A 66 6.60 -0.83 -8.42
CA GLU A 66 7.25 -1.83 -9.27
C GLU A 66 6.41 -3.12 -9.30
N THR A 67 6.25 -3.70 -10.48
CA THR A 67 5.41 -4.88 -10.69
C THR A 67 6.26 -6.14 -10.72
N HIS A 68 5.91 -7.11 -9.88
CA HIS A 68 6.60 -8.39 -9.80
C HIS A 68 5.69 -9.55 -10.25
N GLU A 69 6.29 -10.60 -10.82
CA GLU A 69 5.52 -11.76 -11.32
C GLU A 69 5.82 -13.08 -10.58
N LYS A 70 7.02 -13.22 -9.99
CA LYS A 70 7.50 -14.50 -9.44
C LYS A 70 8.01 -14.42 -8.01
N LEU A 71 8.99 -13.56 -7.76
CA LEU A 71 9.68 -13.48 -6.47
C LEU A 71 10.06 -12.04 -6.19
N VAL A 72 9.90 -11.64 -4.94
CA VAL A 72 10.49 -10.44 -4.35
C VAL A 72 11.24 -10.88 -3.11
N ALA A 73 12.52 -10.54 -3.05
CA ALA A 73 13.36 -10.76 -1.88
C ALA A 73 13.81 -9.40 -1.38
N GLU A 74 13.42 -9.10 -0.15
CA GLU A 74 13.86 -7.93 0.62
C GLU A 74 14.74 -8.44 1.77
N ASP A 75 15.35 -7.53 2.53
CA ASP A 75 16.31 -7.89 3.57
C ASP A 75 15.70 -8.83 4.64
N CYS A 76 14.50 -8.51 5.14
CA CYS A 76 13.87 -9.24 6.25
C CYS A 76 12.77 -10.22 5.82
N PHE A 77 12.35 -10.21 4.56
CA PHE A 77 11.28 -11.09 4.07
C PHE A 77 11.37 -11.36 2.58
N SER A 78 10.75 -12.45 2.15
CA SER A 78 10.53 -12.77 0.74
C SER A 78 9.08 -13.11 0.46
N ILE A 79 8.60 -12.76 -0.74
CA ILE A 79 7.27 -13.13 -1.25
C ILE A 79 7.47 -13.85 -2.57
N SER A 80 7.03 -15.10 -2.65
CA SER A 80 7.12 -15.91 -3.86
C SER A 80 5.76 -16.43 -4.30
N ARG A 81 5.54 -16.50 -5.61
CA ARG A 81 4.35 -17.11 -6.20
C ARG A 81 4.54 -18.62 -6.26
N THR A 82 3.61 -19.36 -5.66
CA THR A 82 3.59 -20.83 -5.73
C THR A 82 2.63 -21.33 -6.83
N ALA A 83 2.74 -22.61 -7.20
CA ALA A 83 2.10 -23.17 -8.40
C ALA A 83 0.55 -23.23 -8.37
N LYS A 84 -0.13 -22.83 -7.28
CA LYS A 84 -1.58 -23.00 -7.07
C LYS A 84 -2.31 -21.74 -6.60
N ASN A 85 -2.03 -20.58 -7.20
CA ASN A 85 -2.67 -19.30 -6.84
C ASN A 85 -2.42 -18.85 -5.39
N SER A 86 -1.38 -19.36 -4.77
CA SER A 86 -0.95 -18.96 -3.44
C SER A 86 0.34 -18.16 -3.53
N PHE A 87 0.54 -17.30 -2.54
CA PHE A 87 1.80 -16.64 -2.30
C PHE A 87 2.38 -17.21 -1.01
N GLU A 88 3.65 -17.59 -1.05
CA GLU A 88 4.40 -17.94 0.13
C GLU A 88 5.20 -16.71 0.56
N ILE A 89 5.01 -16.33 1.82
CA ILE A 89 5.72 -15.22 2.44
C ILE A 89 6.59 -15.82 3.54
N THR A 90 7.88 -15.58 3.47
CA THR A 90 8.85 -16.10 4.44
C THR A 90 9.62 -14.97 5.06
N ILE A 91 9.73 -14.96 6.39
CA ILE A 91 10.60 -14.07 7.14
C ILE A 91 11.99 -14.70 7.16
N THR A 92 12.99 -14.02 6.61
CA THR A 92 14.35 -14.55 6.43
C THR A 92 15.25 -14.26 7.61
N GLU A 93 15.15 -13.05 8.17
CA GLU A 93 15.98 -12.56 9.28
C GLU A 93 15.07 -11.85 10.29
N PRO A 94 14.45 -12.58 11.24
CA PRO A 94 13.52 -12.00 12.19
C PRO A 94 14.25 -11.23 13.31
N ASP A 95 13.99 -9.92 13.40
CA ASP A 95 14.41 -9.08 14.54
C ASP A 95 13.46 -9.17 15.75
N PHE A 96 12.28 -9.75 15.57
CA PHE A 96 11.18 -9.83 16.54
C PHE A 96 10.56 -11.22 16.53
N SER A 97 9.69 -11.50 17.50
CA SER A 97 8.82 -12.67 17.47
C SER A 97 7.89 -12.63 16.25
N PHE A 98 7.53 -13.80 15.71
CA PHE A 98 6.77 -13.89 14.46
C PHE A 98 5.40 -13.20 14.54
N ASP A 99 4.74 -13.23 15.70
CA ASP A 99 3.46 -12.57 15.95
C ASP A 99 3.51 -11.03 15.83
N ALA A 100 4.70 -10.43 15.88
CA ALA A 100 4.89 -9.00 15.64
C ALA A 100 4.78 -8.62 14.15
N TYR A 101 4.85 -9.60 13.24
CA TYR A 101 4.76 -9.39 11.81
C TYR A 101 3.35 -9.62 11.30
N THR A 102 2.91 -8.76 10.39
CA THR A 102 1.61 -8.90 9.73
C THR A 102 1.71 -8.64 8.24
N VAL A 103 0.82 -9.27 7.48
CA VAL A 103 0.65 -9.03 6.05
C VAL A 103 -0.81 -8.68 5.78
N ASN A 104 -1.02 -7.50 5.22
CA ASN A 104 -2.31 -7.14 4.65
C ASN A 104 -2.28 -7.35 3.14
N VAL A 105 -3.34 -7.92 2.60
CA VAL A 105 -3.53 -8.14 1.17
C VAL A 105 -4.55 -7.13 0.68
N LEU A 106 -4.17 -6.29 -0.29
CA LEU A 106 -5.04 -5.28 -0.87
C LEU A 106 -5.32 -5.56 -2.36
N ASP A 107 -6.50 -5.18 -2.81
CA ASP A 107 -6.86 -5.17 -4.23
C ASP A 107 -6.20 -3.99 -4.99
N GLU A 108 -6.48 -3.84 -6.28
CA GLU A 108 -5.93 -2.73 -7.08
C GLU A 108 -6.54 -1.36 -6.74
N SER A 109 -7.69 -1.37 -6.08
CA SER A 109 -8.36 -0.19 -5.57
C SER A 109 -7.86 0.25 -4.18
N GLY A 110 -7.02 -0.56 -3.53
CA GLY A 110 -6.53 -0.35 -2.17
C GLY A 110 -7.47 -0.85 -1.07
N ASN A 111 -8.50 -1.63 -1.40
CA ASN A 111 -9.36 -2.25 -0.39
C ASN A 111 -8.69 -3.49 0.20
N LEU A 112 -8.91 -3.72 1.50
CA LEU A 112 -8.41 -4.90 2.20
C LEU A 112 -9.17 -6.15 1.76
N ILE A 113 -8.45 -7.14 1.25
CA ILE A 113 -8.94 -8.48 0.91
C ILE A 113 -8.79 -9.40 2.12
N ALA A 114 -7.59 -9.41 2.73
CA ALA A 114 -7.27 -10.28 3.86
C ALA A 114 -6.19 -9.67 4.75
N LYS A 115 -6.18 -10.05 6.02
CA LYS A 115 -5.10 -9.77 6.98
C LYS A 115 -4.61 -11.11 7.53
N HIS A 116 -3.29 -11.25 7.59
CA HIS A 116 -2.62 -12.41 8.13
C HIS A 116 -1.57 -11.98 9.15
N GLU A 117 -1.39 -12.81 10.17
CA GLU A 117 -0.38 -12.69 11.22
C GLU A 117 0.51 -13.92 11.12
N PHE A 118 1.79 -13.80 11.49
CA PHE A 118 2.71 -14.93 11.41
C PHE A 118 2.71 -15.69 12.73
N GLU A 119 2.47 -17.00 12.66
CA GLU A 119 2.70 -17.91 13.80
C GLU A 119 4.12 -18.48 13.77
N ASN A 120 4.71 -18.57 12.58
CA ASN A 120 6.04 -19.12 12.31
C ASN A 120 6.72 -18.31 11.20
N GLU A 121 7.93 -18.69 10.80
CA GLU A 121 8.69 -18.05 9.71
C GLU A 121 7.96 -17.97 8.36
N LYS A 122 7.04 -18.89 8.08
CA LYS A 122 6.36 -19.04 6.79
C LYS A 122 4.86 -18.83 6.91
N LEU A 123 4.31 -18.14 5.92
CA LEU A 123 2.89 -17.87 5.77
C LEU A 123 2.47 -18.13 4.32
N ILE A 124 1.43 -18.94 4.14
CA ILE A 124 0.83 -19.17 2.82
C ILE A 124 -0.46 -18.37 2.72
N VAL A 125 -0.50 -17.46 1.75
CA VAL A 125 -1.65 -16.62 1.46
C VAL A 125 -2.34 -17.11 0.18
N PRO A 126 -3.51 -17.78 0.28
CA PRO A 126 -4.27 -18.19 -0.89
C PRO A 126 -4.98 -16.99 -1.51
N VAL A 127 -4.96 -16.88 -2.85
CA VAL A 127 -5.73 -15.85 -3.57
C VAL A 127 -7.01 -16.47 -4.13
N GLN A 128 -8.15 -15.95 -3.67
CA GLN A 128 -9.49 -16.34 -4.13
C GLN A 128 -9.66 -16.09 -5.64
N GLN A 129 -10.43 -16.94 -6.32
CA GLN A 129 -10.59 -16.83 -7.78
C GLN A 129 -11.33 -15.54 -8.18
N GLU A 130 -12.24 -15.06 -7.34
CA GLU A 130 -13.01 -13.83 -7.53
C GLU A 130 -12.08 -12.62 -7.60
N VAL A 131 -11.08 -12.56 -6.72
CA VAL A 131 -10.05 -11.51 -6.71
C VAL A 131 -9.26 -11.50 -8.01
N LYS A 132 -8.87 -12.68 -8.52
CA LYS A 132 -8.15 -12.80 -9.81
C LYS A 132 -8.99 -12.40 -11.02
N LYS A 133 -10.29 -12.65 -11.00
CA LYS A 133 -11.20 -12.25 -12.09
C LYS A 133 -11.43 -10.74 -12.10
N ALA A 134 -11.47 -10.13 -10.92
CA ALA A 134 -11.79 -8.71 -10.77
C ALA A 134 -10.57 -7.77 -10.85
N ASN A 135 -9.34 -8.26 -10.60
CA ASN A 135 -8.15 -7.43 -10.49
C ASN A 135 -7.01 -7.96 -11.36
N GLN A 136 -6.23 -7.05 -11.96
CA GLN A 136 -5.00 -7.43 -12.68
C GLN A 136 -3.79 -7.52 -11.74
N PHE A 137 -3.86 -6.83 -10.61
CA PHE A 137 -2.78 -6.72 -9.64
C PHE A 137 -3.27 -6.98 -8.22
N ILE A 138 -2.36 -7.43 -7.37
CA ILE A 138 -2.56 -7.58 -5.94
C ILE A 138 -1.40 -6.92 -5.20
N HIS A 139 -1.68 -6.39 -4.02
CA HIS A 139 -0.68 -5.71 -3.21
C HIS A 139 -0.54 -6.40 -1.86
N PHE A 140 0.70 -6.65 -1.44
CA PHE A 140 1.03 -7.16 -0.12
C PHE A 140 1.68 -6.03 0.67
N VAL A 141 1.04 -5.65 1.78
CA VAL A 141 1.60 -4.70 2.75
C VAL A 141 2.18 -5.51 3.90
N PHE A 142 3.48 -5.73 3.86
CA PHE A 142 4.24 -6.33 4.96
C PHE A 142 4.49 -5.27 6.03
N LYS A 143 4.29 -5.65 7.30
CA LYS A 143 4.51 -4.78 8.45
C LYS A 143 5.27 -5.52 9.53
N SER A 144 6.29 -4.86 10.05
CA SER A 144 6.96 -5.15 11.31
C SER A 144 6.72 -3.97 12.28
N PRO A 145 7.17 -4.04 13.54
CA PRO A 145 7.06 -2.92 14.48
C PRO A 145 7.63 -1.58 13.98
N PHE A 146 8.67 -1.62 13.13
CA PHE A 146 9.36 -0.39 12.68
C PHE A 146 9.32 -0.17 11.17
N THR A 147 8.95 -1.18 10.39
CA THR A 147 8.99 -1.10 8.93
C THR A 147 7.66 -1.49 8.32
N GLN A 148 7.30 -0.79 7.24
CA GLN A 148 6.21 -1.15 6.36
C GLN A 148 6.72 -1.14 4.93
N LYS A 149 6.39 -2.20 4.17
CA LYS A 149 6.73 -2.29 2.74
C LYS A 149 5.51 -2.77 1.98
N THR A 150 5.18 -2.07 0.88
CA THR A 150 4.14 -2.49 -0.05
C THR A 150 4.78 -3.08 -1.28
N VAL A 151 4.37 -4.29 -1.64
CA VAL A 151 4.87 -5.01 -2.82
C VAL A 151 3.70 -5.31 -3.74
N ARG A 152 3.87 -5.05 -5.04
CA ARG A 152 2.84 -5.26 -6.06
C ARG A 152 3.16 -6.48 -6.91
N PHE A 153 2.19 -7.38 -7.03
CA PHE A 153 2.26 -8.55 -7.92
C PHE A 153 1.20 -8.49 -9.01
N LYS A 154 1.55 -9.01 -10.18
CA LYS A 154 0.61 -9.30 -11.26
C LYS A 154 -0.06 -10.66 -11.03
N LEU A 155 -1.39 -10.73 -11.14
CA LEU A 155 -2.18 -11.92 -10.78
C LEU A 155 -2.24 -13.02 -11.84
#